data_AF-A0A2V6KFG3-F1
#
_entry.id   AF-A0A2V6KFG3-F1
#
_cell.length_a   1.000
_cell.length_b   1.000
_cell.length_c   1.000
_cell.angle_alpha   90.00
_cell.angle_beta   90.00
_cell.angle_gamma   90.00
#
_symmetry.space_group_name_H-M   'P 1'
#
loop_
_entity.id
_entity.type
_entity.pdbx_description
1 polymer ?
#
loop_
_entity_poly.entity_id
_entity_poly.type
_entity_poly.pdbx_seq_one_letter_code
_entity_poly.pdbx_strand_id
1 'polypeptide(L)'
;MLVFALGLGNHFLIGAVRSQFRSSSAQDQTLALVSLHTLDELQAGHVDLAKSFLARQVAYYYNDVQQFDVPSPTKQNLLRDIEASSLNSPELKDALSKKRQ
;
A
#
# COMPACT_ATOMS: atom_id res chain seq x y z
N MET A 1 10.85 -28.53 42.44
CA MET A 1 11.20 -28.04 41.10
C MET A 1 10.23 -28.63 40.09
N LEU A 2 9.31 -27.85 39.53
CA LEU A 2 9.26 -27.56 38.09
C LEU A 2 8.15 -26.53 37.85
N VAL A 3 8.52 -25.49 37.12
CA VAL A 3 7.81 -24.24 36.95
C VAL A 3 6.87 -24.34 35.75
N PHE A 4 5.65 -23.82 35.95
CA PHE A 4 4.74 -23.22 34.97
C PHE A 4 5.32 -23.01 33.56
N ALA A 5 5.02 -23.90 32.61
CA ALA A 5 5.46 -23.77 31.22
C ALA A 5 4.36 -24.09 30.18
N LEU A 6 3.09 -23.77 30.47
CA LEU A 6 1.99 -23.99 29.51
C LEU A 6 1.10 -22.75 29.23
N GLY A 7 1.37 -21.60 29.84
CA GLY A 7 0.53 -20.39 29.65
C GLY A 7 1.03 -19.39 28.61
N LEU A 8 2.31 -19.42 28.24
CA LEU A 8 2.94 -18.32 27.49
C LEU A 8 2.91 -18.47 25.96
N GLY A 9 2.58 -19.66 25.44
CA GLY A 9 2.55 -19.91 23.99
C GLY A 9 1.31 -19.35 23.26
N ASN A 10 0.14 -19.37 23.91
CA ASN A 10 -1.13 -19.01 23.25
C ASN A 10 -1.33 -17.49 23.10
N HIS A 11 -0.89 -16.68 24.06
CA HIS A 11 -1.09 -15.23 23.98
C HIS A 11 -0.25 -14.57 22.88
N PHE A 12 0.95 -15.09 22.63
CA PHE A 12 1.84 -14.58 21.58
C PHE A 12 1.30 -14.88 20.17
N LEU A 13 0.80 -16.10 19.95
CA LEU A 13 0.20 -16.51 18.68
C LEU A 13 -1.10 -15.75 18.40
N ILE A 14 -1.99 -15.61 19.40
CA ILE A 14 -3.23 -14.83 19.24
C ILE A 14 -2.94 -13.34 18.99
N GLY A 15 -1.93 -12.78 19.67
CA GLY A 15 -1.49 -11.39 19.47
C GLY A 15 -0.93 -11.14 18.07
N ALA A 16 -0.07 -12.03 17.57
CA ALA A 16 0.52 -11.93 16.23
C ALA A 16 -0.53 -12.09 15.13
N VAL A 17 -1.44 -13.06 15.27
CA VAL A 17 -2.54 -13.30 14.32
C VAL A 17 -3.50 -12.11 14.32
N ARG A 18 -3.92 -11.59 15.48
CA ARG A 18 -4.77 -10.40 15.57
C ARG A 18 -4.09 -9.16 14.99
N SER A 19 -2.77 -9.03 15.16
CA SER A 19 -1.97 -7.96 14.57
C SER A 19 -1.96 -8.05 13.04
N GLN A 20 -1.72 -9.24 12.49
CA GLN A 20 -1.75 -9.50 11.03
C GLN A 20 -3.15 -9.31 10.42
N PHE A 21 -4.21 -9.76 11.10
CA PHE A 21 -5.58 -9.50 10.65
C PHE A 21 -5.90 -8.01 10.68
N ARG A 22 -5.47 -7.26 11.71
CA ARG A 22 -5.67 -5.81 11.76
C ARG A 22 -4.88 -5.10 10.67
N SER A 23 -3.64 -5.50 10.40
CA SER A 23 -2.85 -4.92 9.30
C SER A 23 -3.46 -5.23 7.93
N SER A 24 -3.95 -6.45 7.71
CA SER A 24 -4.66 -6.81 6.48
C SER A 24 -5.94 -6.00 6.32
N SER A 25 -6.76 -5.90 7.37
CA SER A 25 -8.00 -5.12 7.31
C SER A 25 -7.76 -3.63 7.08
N ALA A 26 -6.65 -3.08 7.60
CA ALA A 26 -6.29 -1.67 7.37
C ALA A 26 -5.81 -1.43 5.93
N GLN A 27 -5.12 -2.39 5.33
CA GLN A 27 -4.76 -2.36 3.91
C GLN A 27 -6.01 -2.43 3.03
N ASP A 28 -6.92 -3.36 3.33
CA ASP A 28 -8.19 -3.51 2.60
C ASP A 28 -9.06 -2.25 2.73
N GLN A 29 -9.14 -1.64 3.91
CA GLN A 29 -9.82 -0.36 4.13
C GLN A 29 -9.18 0.78 3.33
N THR A 30 -7.84 0.85 3.30
CA THR A 30 -7.12 1.87 2.53
C THR A 30 -7.40 1.72 1.04
N LEU A 31 -7.34 0.49 0.53
CA LEU A 31 -7.68 0.20 -0.87
C LEU A 31 -9.12 0.59 -1.20
N ALA A 32 -10.08 0.23 -0.34
CA ALA A 32 -11.49 0.58 -0.53
C ALA A 32 -11.71 2.10 -0.54
N LEU A 33 -11.05 2.86 0.34
CA LEU A 33 -11.12 4.32 0.37
C LEU A 33 -10.52 4.97 -0.88
N VAL A 34 -9.35 4.49 -1.33
CA VAL A 34 -8.71 4.96 -2.57
C VAL A 34 -9.62 4.68 -3.76
N SER A 35 -10.16 3.46 -3.86
CA SER A 35 -11.08 3.08 -4.94
C SER A 35 -12.37 3.89 -4.93
N LEU A 36 -12.99 4.11 -3.76
CA LEU A 36 -14.22 4.89 -3.65
C LEU A 36 -14.01 6.34 -4.08
N HIS A 37 -12.97 7.00 -3.57
CA HIS A 37 -12.68 8.38 -3.95
C HIS A 37 -12.41 8.51 -5.46
N THR A 38 -11.65 7.58 -6.04
CA THR A 38 -11.44 7.55 -7.50
C THR A 38 -12.75 7.38 -8.26
N LEU A 39 -13.65 6.50 -7.81
CA LEU A 39 -14.95 6.31 -8.46
C LEU A 39 -15.80 7.59 -8.39
N ASP A 40 -15.83 8.27 -7.24
CA ASP A 40 -16.58 9.51 -7.06
C ASP A 40 -16.07 10.62 -8.01
N GLU A 41 -14.76 10.82 -8.09
CA GLU A 41 -14.16 11.81 -9.01
C GLU A 41 -14.43 11.47 -10.48
N LEU A 42 -14.37 10.18 -10.85
CA LEU A 42 -14.69 9.74 -12.22
C LEU A 42 -16.18 9.96 -12.55
N GLN A 43 -17.09 9.67 -11.61
CA GLN A 43 -18.53 9.89 -11.78
C GLN A 43 -18.87 11.39 -11.88
N ALA A 44 -18.13 12.25 -11.18
CA ALA A 44 -18.23 13.70 -11.30
C ALA A 44 -17.60 14.26 -12.59
N GLY A 45 -16.93 13.43 -13.39
CA GLY A 45 -16.23 13.85 -14.61
C GLY A 45 -14.86 14.49 -14.36
N HIS A 46 -14.35 14.48 -13.12
CA HIS A 46 -13.06 15.04 -12.74
C HIS A 46 -11.91 14.07 -13.01
N VAL A 47 -11.77 13.65 -14.27
CA VAL A 47 -10.81 12.62 -14.69
C VAL A 47 -9.37 12.97 -14.29
N ASP A 48 -8.96 14.23 -14.42
CA ASP A 48 -7.60 14.65 -14.11
C ASP A 48 -7.31 14.65 -12.60
N LEU A 49 -8.31 14.94 -11.76
CA LEU A 49 -8.19 14.81 -10.30
C LEU A 49 -8.06 13.34 -9.90
N ALA A 50 -8.86 12.45 -10.50
CA ALA A 50 -8.77 11.01 -10.27
C ALA A 50 -7.39 10.46 -10.65
N LYS A 51 -6.86 10.82 -11.82
CA LYS A 51 -5.50 10.45 -12.26
C LYS A 51 -4.43 10.96 -11.31
N SER A 52 -4.48 12.24 -10.96
CA SER A 52 -3.52 12.87 -10.06
C SER A 52 -3.57 12.29 -8.65
N PHE A 53 -4.75 11.90 -8.16
CA PHE A 53 -4.90 11.20 -6.89
C PHE A 53 -4.26 9.81 -6.92
N LEU A 54 -4.58 8.99 -7.92
CA LEU A 54 -4.00 7.66 -8.07
C LEU A 54 -2.47 7.71 -8.24
N ALA A 55 -1.97 8.63 -9.06
CA ALA A 55 -0.54 8.86 -9.25
C ALA A 55 0.18 9.13 -7.93
N ARG A 56 -0.40 9.94 -7.03
CA ARG A 56 0.15 10.20 -5.70
C ARG A 56 0.16 8.96 -4.80
N GLN A 57 -0.87 8.12 -4.87
CA GLN A 57 -0.91 6.86 -4.10
C GLN A 57 0.15 5.88 -4.58
N VAL A 58 0.31 5.73 -5.90
CA VAL A 58 1.37 4.90 -6.49
C VAL A 58 2.75 5.43 -6.10
N ALA A 59 2.96 6.75 -6.18
CA ALA A 59 4.22 7.36 -5.79
C ALA A 59 4.51 7.21 -4.28
N TYR A 60 3.48 7.27 -3.43
CA TYR A 60 3.64 6.99 -2.00
C TYR A 60 4.14 5.57 -1.76
N TYR A 61 3.54 4.58 -2.43
CA TYR A 61 4.02 3.20 -2.34
C TYR A 61 5.47 3.08 -2.82
N TYR A 62 5.77 3.62 -4.00
CA TYR A 62 7.07 3.51 -4.66
C TYR A 62 8.20 4.17 -3.85
N ASN A 63 7.97 5.36 -3.31
CA ASN A 63 9.01 6.13 -2.63
C ASN A 63 9.15 5.78 -1.14
N ASP A 64 8.03 5.52 -0.45
CA ASP A 64 8.01 5.49 1.02
C ASP A 64 7.71 4.10 1.58
N VAL A 65 6.78 3.35 0.98
CA VAL A 65 6.27 2.10 1.58
C VAL A 65 7.07 0.87 1.14
N GLN A 66 7.47 0.79 -0.13
CA GLN A 66 8.05 -0.44 -0.70
C GLN A 66 9.28 -0.93 0.07
N GLN A 67 10.03 -0.04 0.73
CA GLN A 67 11.20 -0.42 1.53
C GLN A 67 10.87 -1.39 2.69
N PHE A 68 9.62 -1.42 3.14
CA PHE A 68 9.15 -2.31 4.20
C PHE A 68 8.66 -3.67 3.69
N ASP A 69 8.47 -3.81 2.37
CA ASP A 69 8.00 -5.06 1.77
C ASP A 69 9.14 -6.08 1.60
N VAL A 70 8.81 -7.34 1.88
CA VAL A 70 9.71 -8.48 1.68
C VAL A 70 10.16 -8.53 0.22
N PRO A 71 11.48 -8.64 -0.06
CA PRO A 71 11.99 -8.80 -1.41
C PRO A 71 11.34 -10.01 -2.10
N SER A 72 10.70 -9.78 -3.24
CA SER A 72 10.02 -10.82 -4.02
C SER A 72 10.01 -10.47 -5.51
N PRO A 73 9.88 -11.46 -6.42
CA PRO A 73 9.70 -11.19 -7.84
C PRO A 73 8.48 -10.32 -8.12
N THR A 74 7.40 -10.50 -7.37
CA THR A 74 6.17 -9.69 -7.49
C THR A 74 6.45 -8.22 -7.20
N LYS A 75 7.19 -7.92 -6.12
CA LYS A 75 7.60 -6.55 -5.80
C LYS A 75 8.45 -5.93 -6.91
N GLN A 76 9.44 -6.67 -7.43
CA GLN A 76 10.31 -6.18 -8.50
C GLN A 76 9.52 -5.89 -9.78
N ASN A 77 8.58 -6.77 -10.15
CA ASN A 77 7.70 -6.57 -11.29
C ASN A 77 6.83 -5.34 -11.10
N LEU A 78 6.22 -5.16 -9.93
CA LEU A 78 5.41 -3.99 -9.63
C LEU A 78 6.20 -2.68 -9.74
N LEU A 79 7.42 -2.62 -9.19
CA LEU A 79 8.27 -1.43 -9.30
C LEU A 79 8.60 -1.12 -10.77
N ARG A 80 8.96 -2.15 -11.56
CA ARG A 80 9.22 -2.01 -13.00
C ARG A 80 7.98 -1.53 -13.77
N ASP A 81 6.80 -2.05 -13.42
CA ASP A 81 5.55 -1.67 -14.09
C ASP A 81 5.12 -0.23 -13.73
N ILE A 82 5.42 0.24 -12.51
CA ILE A 82 5.25 1.65 -12.12
C ILE A 82 6.17 2.55 -12.94
N GLU A 83 7.46 2.21 -13.06
CA GLU A 83 8.42 2.96 -13.88
C GLU A 83 7.97 3.01 -15.35
N ALA A 84 7.56 1.87 -15.92
CA ALA A 84 7.09 1.79 -17.30
C ALA A 84 5.82 2.63 -17.52
N SER A 85 4.88 2.59 -16.58
CA SER A 85 3.64 3.39 -16.63
C SER A 85 3.92 4.89 -16.55
N SER A 86 4.95 5.31 -15.80
CA SER A 86 5.33 6.71 -15.68
C SER A 86 5.77 7.34 -17.00
N LEU A 87 6.21 6.54 -17.98
CA LEU A 87 6.56 7.04 -19.32
C LEU A 87 5.35 7.57 -20.08
N ASN A 88 4.15 7.06 -19.77
CA ASN A 88 2.92 7.38 -20.48
C ASN A 88 1.91 8.19 -19.65
N SER A 89 2.15 8.36 -18.34
CA SER A 89 1.33 9.20 -17.45
C SER A 89 2.15 10.36 -16.91
N PRO A 90 1.90 11.60 -17.40
CA PRO A 90 2.52 12.80 -16.88
C PRO A 90 2.31 12.96 -15.36
N GLU A 91 1.12 12.66 -14.86
CA GLU A 91 0.77 12.78 -13.45
C GLU A 91 1.62 11.82 -12.58
N LEU A 92 1.82 10.58 -13.05
CA LEU A 92 2.64 9.60 -12.35
C LEU A 92 4.13 9.98 -12.40
N LYS A 93 4.62 10.43 -13.55
CA LYS A 93 6.00 10.93 -13.69
C LYS A 93 6.29 12.08 -12.73
N ASP A 94 5.39 13.05 -12.67
CA ASP A 94 5.49 14.19 -11.77
C ASP A 94 5.41 13.76 -10.30
N ALA A 95 4.53 12.81 -9.97
CA ALA A 95 4.41 12.30 -8.60
C ALA A 95 5.65 11.54 -8.14
N LEU A 96 6.26 10.72 -9.01
CA LEU A 96 7.48 9.96 -8.70
C LEU A 96 8.70 10.85 -8.53
N SER A 97 8.82 11.92 -9.33
CA SER A 97 9.96 12.85 -9.25
C SER A 97 9.96 13.73 -7.98
N LYS A 98 8.79 13.93 -7.37
CA LYS A 98 8.65 14.65 -6.11
C LYS A 98 9.04 13.74 -4.94
N LYS A 99 10.34 13.66 -4.66
CA LYS A 99 10.84 13.12 -3.39
C LYS A 99 10.21 13.95 -2.27
N ARG A 100 9.40 13.33 -1.42
CA ARG A 100 8.95 14.00 -0.19
C ARG A 100 10.19 14.23 0.67
N GLN A 101 10.43 15.50 0.99
CA GLN A 101 11.41 15.93 1.99
C GLN A 101 10.92 15.58 3.38
#